data_AF-A0A644EXS1-F1
#
_entry.id   AF-A0A644EXS1-F1
#
_cell.length_a   1.000
_cell.length_b   1.000
_cell.length_c   1.000
_cell.angle_alpha   90.00
_cell.angle_beta   90.00
_cell.angle_gamma   90.00
#
_symmetry.space_group_name_H-M   'P 1'
#
loop_
_entity.id
_entity.type
_entity.pdbx_description
1 polymer ?
#
loop_
_entity_poly.entity_id
_entity_poly.type
_entity_poly.pdbx_seq_one_letter_code
_entity_poly.pdbx_strand_id
1 'polypeptide(L)'
;MDPVRVLQKVSYFRLNKITGMYEVSASDMPGAEKKDFMDIPNDKLTVPYVTVSSLLRAKAAVKSSVSQADKSRIAKFTAEFGST
;
A
#
# COMPACT_ATOMS: atom_id res chain seq x y z
N MET A 1 5.72 -3.15 0.44
CA MET A 1 4.31 -3.17 0.85
C MET A 1 3.99 -1.86 1.56
N ASP A 2 3.01 -1.07 1.12
CA ASP A 2 2.69 0.24 1.73
C ASP A 2 2.20 0.13 3.19
N PRO A 3 1.34 -0.85 3.56
CA PRO A 3 0.90 -1.02 4.95
C PRO A 3 2.02 -1.26 5.96
N VAL A 4 3.01 -2.09 5.62
CA VAL A 4 4.18 -2.34 6.48
C VAL A 4 5.01 -1.07 6.67
N ARG A 5 5.19 -0.26 5.62
CA ARG A 5 5.91 1.01 5.70
C ARG A 5 5.17 2.04 6.56
N VAL A 6 3.85 1.99 6.60
CA VAL A 6 3.05 2.82 7.50
C VAL A 6 3.28 2.40 8.94
N LEU A 7 3.18 1.10 9.24
CA LEU A 7 3.44 0.58 10.60
C LEU A 7 4.84 0.95 11.12
N GLN A 8 5.87 0.87 10.26
CA GLN A 8 7.24 1.25 10.61
C GLN A 8 7.45 2.75 10.88
N LYS A 9 6.52 3.61 10.46
CA LYS A 9 6.67 5.08 10.58
C LYS A 9 5.75 5.70 11.62
N VAL A 10 4.65 5.03 11.93
CA VAL A 10 3.65 5.52 12.88
C VAL A 10 4.17 5.32 14.30
N SER A 11 3.89 6.28 15.18
CA SER A 11 4.24 6.20 16.60
C SER A 11 3.02 6.15 17.52
N TYR A 12 1.80 6.15 16.97
CA TYR A 12 0.56 6.22 17.73
C TYR A 12 -0.41 5.13 17.30
N PHE A 13 -0.92 4.41 18.29
CA PHE A 13 -1.89 3.33 18.10
C PHE A 13 -3.07 3.52 19.04
N ARG A 14 -4.25 3.09 18.63
CA ARG A 14 -5.46 3.10 19.47
C ARG A 14 -6.02 1.69 19.58
N LEU A 15 -6.37 1.28 20.79
CA LEU A 15 -7.09 0.03 21.01
C LEU A 15 -8.56 0.18 20.57
N ASN A 16 -8.97 -0.60 19.57
CA ASN A 16 -10.37 -0.75 19.22
C ASN A 16 -11.05 -1.65 20.27
N LYS A 17 -11.94 -1.06 21.08
CA LYS A 17 -12.61 -1.77 22.19
C LYS A 17 -13.57 -2.87 21.73
N ILE A 18 -14.02 -2.85 20.47
CA ILE A 18 -14.95 -3.83 19.92
C ILE A 18 -14.17 -5.07 19.45
N THR A 19 -13.08 -4.86 18.71
CA THR A 19 -12.28 -5.94 18.14
C THR A 19 -11.16 -6.43 19.08
N GLY A 20 -10.79 -5.61 20.07
CA GLY A 20 -9.66 -5.87 20.97
C GLY A 20 -8.30 -5.75 20.28
N MET A 21 -8.22 -5.10 19.11
CA MET A 21 -7.00 -4.95 18.33
C MET A 21 -6.53 -3.48 18.29
N TYR A 22 -5.23 -3.28 18.15
CA TYR A 22 -4.61 -1.98 17.97
C TYR A 22 -4.65 -1.57 16.50
N GLU A 23 -5.08 -0.34 16.27
CA GLU A 23 -5.16 0.33 14.98
C GLU A 23 -4.23 1.53 14.95
N VAL A 24 -3.62 1.81 13.79
CA VAL A 24 -2.87 3.04 13.56
C VAL A 24 -3.77 4.24 13.82
N SER A 25 -3.27 5.23 14.56
CA SER A 25 -4.02 6.44 14.89
C SER A 25 -3.17 7.70 14.74
N ALA A 26 -3.83 8.85 14.66
CA ALA A 26 -3.16 10.14 14.78
C ALA A 26 -2.99 10.50 16.27
N SER A 27 -2.01 11.35 16.58
CA SER A 27 -1.67 11.69 17.96
C SER A 27 -2.75 12.46 18.72
N ASP A 28 -3.65 13.12 17.99
CA ASP A 28 -4.76 13.93 18.49
C ASP A 28 -6.05 13.14 18.69
N MET A 29 -6.08 11.86 18.28
CA MET A 29 -7.26 11.03 18.40
C MET A 29 -7.47 10.55 19.84
N PRO A 30 -8.72 10.57 20.36
CA PRO A 30 -9.01 10.04 21.69
C PRO A 30 -8.60 8.57 21.83
N GLY A 31 -7.82 8.27 22.87
CA GLY A 31 -7.29 6.93 23.12
C GLY A 31 -6.06 6.55 22.29
N ALA A 32 -5.44 7.51 21.60
CA ALA A 32 -4.14 7.31 20.95
C ALA A 32 -3.04 7.16 22.01
N GLU A 33 -2.33 6.05 21.96
CA GLU A 33 -1.20 5.72 22.82
C GLU A 33 0.07 5.74 21.99
N LYS A 34 1.13 6.38 22.51
CA LYS A 34 2.43 6.37 21.86
C LYS A 34 3.09 5.01 22.08
N LYS A 35 3.24 4.21 21.02
CA LYS A 35 3.82 2.86 21.05
C LYS A 35 4.58 2.56 19.77
N ASP A 36 5.58 1.69 19.85
CA ASP A 36 6.14 1.04 18.67
C ASP A 36 5.25 -0.15 18.28
N PHE A 37 5.16 -0.46 16.99
CA PHE A 37 4.37 -1.61 16.53
C PHE A 37 4.99 -2.95 17.00
N MET A 38 6.30 -2.98 17.28
CA MET A 38 7.00 -4.14 17.82
C MET A 38 6.60 -4.47 19.27
N ASP A 39 6.07 -3.49 20.00
CA ASP A 39 5.60 -3.68 21.38
C ASP A 39 4.17 -4.24 21.44
N ILE A 40 3.48 -4.32 20.29
CA ILE A 40 2.11 -4.81 20.19
C ILE A 40 2.15 -6.31 19.84
N PRO A 41 1.44 -7.18 20.59
CA PRO A 41 1.34 -8.59 20.23
C PRO A 41 0.84 -8.80 18.81
N ASN A 42 1.43 -9.75 18.09
CA ASN A 42 1.14 -9.98 16.66
C ASN A 42 -0.33 -10.29 16.38
N ASP A 43 -1.02 -10.97 17.29
CA ASP A 43 -2.45 -11.31 17.22
C ASP A 43 -3.38 -10.13 17.56
N LYS A 44 -2.79 -9.02 18.03
CA LYS A 44 -3.49 -7.80 18.44
C LYS A 44 -3.20 -6.61 17.53
N LEU A 45 -2.35 -6.73 16.52
CA LEU A 45 -2.05 -5.65 15.59
C LEU A 45 -2.91 -5.74 14.33
N THR A 46 -3.65 -4.68 14.02
CA THR A 46 -4.34 -4.58 12.73
C THR A 46 -3.40 -4.06 11.64
N VAL A 47 -3.55 -4.59 10.44
CA VAL A 47 -2.86 -4.08 9.25
C VAL A 47 -3.63 -2.85 8.73
N PRO A 48 -2.96 -1.72 8.49
CA PRO A 48 -3.60 -0.55 7.90
C PRO A 48 -4.21 -0.84 6.53
N TYR A 49 -5.39 -0.28 6.25
CA TYR A 49 -6.02 -0.40 4.95
C TYR A 49 -5.17 0.23 3.85
N VAL A 50 -5.17 -0.40 2.67
CA VAL A 50 -4.63 0.19 1.46
C VAL A 50 -5.61 1.26 0.97
N THR A 51 -5.13 2.49 0.82
CA THR A 51 -5.95 3.62 0.35
C THR A 51 -5.69 3.91 -1.12
N VAL A 52 -6.55 4.71 -1.75
CA VAL A 52 -6.31 5.19 -3.13
C VAL A 52 -5.00 5.99 -3.22
N SER A 53 -4.67 6.78 -2.19
CA SER A 53 -3.40 7.53 -2.17
C SER A 53 -2.19 6.59 -2.09
N SER A 54 -2.28 5.45 -1.39
CA SER A 54 -1.28 4.37 -1.44
C SER A 54 -1.08 3.86 -2.87
N LEU A 55 -2.16 3.62 -3.61
CA LEU A 55 -2.10 3.16 -5.00
C LEU A 55 -1.50 4.21 -5.94
N LEU A 56 -1.88 5.49 -5.78
CA LEU A 56 -1.32 6.59 -6.57
C LEU A 56 0.19 6.74 -6.34
N ARG A 57 0.64 6.62 -5.08
CA ARG A 57 2.07 6.63 -4.74
C ARG A 57 2.81 5.46 -5.37
N ALA A 58 2.23 4.26 -5.35
CA ALA A 58 2.81 3.09 -6.01
C ALA A 58 2.90 3.29 -7.52
N LYS A 59 1.84 3.81 -8.15
CA LYS A 59 1.81 4.14 -9.59
C LYS A 59 2.89 5.16 -9.96
N ALA A 60 3.07 6.21 -9.15
CA ALA A 60 4.09 7.23 -9.40
C ALA A 60 5.54 6.70 -9.29
N ALA A 61 5.76 5.66 -8.48
CA ALA A 61 7.08 5.03 -8.31
C ALA A 61 7.45 4.04 -9.41
N VAL A 62 6.49 3.60 -10.23
CA VAL A 62 6.70 2.57 -11.27
C VAL A 62 6.67 3.21 -12.66
N LYS A 63 7.57 2.77 -13.53
CA LYS A 63 7.59 3.16 -14.96
C LYS A 63 7.01 2.04 -15.81
N SER A 64 6.46 2.40 -16.98
CA SER A 64 5.99 1.40 -17.96
C SER A 64 7.16 0.53 -18.42
N SER A 65 7.00 -0.79 -18.30
CA SER A 65 7.99 -1.75 -18.82
C SER A 65 7.95 -1.86 -20.34
N VAL A 66 6.80 -1.57 -20.95
CA VAL A 66 6.63 -1.63 -22.41
C VAL A 66 6.97 -0.28 -22.99
N SER A 67 7.99 -0.25 -23.84
CA SER A 67 8.42 0.97 -24.54
C SER A 67 7.53 1.26 -25.75
N GLN A 68 7.70 2.45 -26.33
CA GLN A 68 7.02 2.78 -27.58
C GLN A 68 7.54 1.93 -28.76
N ALA A 69 8.83 1.60 -28.76
CA ALA A 69 9.44 0.77 -29.80
C ALA A 69 8.85 -0.65 -29.83
N ASP A 70 8.60 -1.23 -28.65
CA ASP A 70 7.95 -2.54 -28.52
C ASP A 70 6.57 -2.53 -29.17
N LYS A 71 5.77 -1.50 -28.85
CA LYS A 71 4.43 -1.33 -29.42
C LYS A 71 4.49 -1.21 -30.94
N SER A 72 5.42 -0.42 -31.47
CA SER A 72 5.59 -0.26 -32.92
C SER A 72 6.02 -1.55 -33.61
N ARG A 73 6.95 -2.32 -33.02
CA ARG A 73 7.40 -3.60 -33.57
C ARG A 73 6.26 -4.62 -33.62
N ILE A 74 5.50 -4.73 -32.54
CA ILE A 74 4.36 -5.65 -32.45
C ILE A 74 3.29 -5.25 -33.45
N ALA A 75 2.94 -3.95 -33.53
CA ALA A 75 1.95 -3.46 -34.48
C ALA A 75 2.31 -3.78 -35.95
N LYS A 76 3.58 -3.65 -36.33
CA LYS A 76 4.06 -4.02 -37.68
C LYS A 76 3.88 -5.52 -37.94
N PHE A 77 4.34 -6.36 -37.02
CA PHE A 77 4.19 -7.81 -37.13
C PHE A 77 2.70 -8.21 -37.26
N THR A 78 1.82 -7.63 -36.45
CA THR A 78 0.38 -7.89 -36.53
C THR A 78 -0.23 -7.43 -37.85
N ALA A 79 0.21 -6.30 -38.42
CA ALA A 79 -0.28 -5.84 -39.71
C ALA A 79 0.18 -6.72 -40.88
N GLU A 80 1.41 -7.26 -40.80
CA GLU A 80 2.00 -8.07 -41.86
C GLU A 80 1.56 -9.54 -41.82
N PHE A 81 1.32 -10.10 -40.63
CA PHE A 81 1.11 -11.54 -40.43
C PHE A 81 -0.11 -11.88 -39.57
N GLY A 82 -0.83 -10.88 -39.07
CA GLY A 82 -2.03 -11.09 -38.28
C GLY A 82 -3.10 -11.84 -39.08
N SER A 83 -3.76 -12.79 -38.43
CA SER A 83 -4.92 -13.45 -39.01
C SER A 83 -6.17 -12.59 -38.80
N THR A 84 -6.97 -12.42 -39.86
CA THR A 84 -8.35 -11.90 -39.78
C THR A 84 -9.25 -12.85 -39.00
#